data_AF-A0A660CDL9-F1
#
_entry.id   AF-A0A660CDL9-F1
#
_cell.length_a   1.000
_cell.length_b   1.000
_cell.length_c   1.000
_cell.angle_alpha   90.00
_cell.angle_beta   90.00
_cell.angle_gamma   90.00
#
_symmetry.space_group_name_H-M   'P 1'
#
loop_
_entity.id
_entity.type
_entity.pdbx_description
1 polymer ?
#
loop_
_entity_poly.entity_id
_entity_poly.type
_entity_poly.pdbx_seq_one_letter_code
_entity_poly.pdbx_strand_id
1 'polypeptide(L)'
;MTALVEVVRSGFVESVHHGSLVVTTPDGAVRASIGDVHSPVYPRSSNKPLQALAMLRSGLEVADDDLALVCASHNGEPDHVERALALLERAGLTEDDLHCPPDRPRHEPAAEPRRAAMNCSGKHAGMLATCVAAGWPTADYTDPGHPLQRAIADTVSEMIGEPIAWTGVDGCGAPLLAYSLTGLARAFGRLAAGTGTPRRIADAMRAHPWLVAGTGREDTVLMEAVPGLLMKGGAEGVHAFALSDGTAVAFKIADGNARAREPILVETLRLLGETPKDEAREAVDRMAVGAGVVTGAGRDVGSLRVTGAVAEALGTGS
;
A
#
# COMPACT_ATOMS: atom_id res chain seq x y z
N MET A 1 8.25 -22.18 -7.70
CA MET A 1 7.25 -21.27 -7.10
C MET A 1 7.20 -21.59 -5.61
N THR A 2 7.25 -20.59 -4.74
CA THR A 2 7.30 -20.82 -3.28
C THR A 2 5.92 -20.66 -2.67
N ALA A 3 5.41 -21.69 -1.98
CA ALA A 3 4.13 -21.61 -1.29
C ALA A 3 4.25 -20.69 -0.07
N LEU A 4 3.36 -19.70 0.03
CA LEU A 4 3.31 -18.78 1.18
C LEU A 4 2.10 -19.06 2.07
N VAL A 5 0.92 -19.29 1.45
CA VAL A 5 -0.34 -19.51 2.17
C VAL A 5 -1.09 -20.70 1.59
N GLU A 6 -1.63 -21.53 2.46
CA GLU A 6 -2.57 -22.60 2.12
C GLU A 6 -3.98 -22.18 2.54
N VAL A 7 -4.97 -22.52 1.71
CA VAL A 7 -6.38 -22.44 2.06
C VAL A 7 -6.81 -23.84 2.46
N VAL A 8 -7.21 -24.02 3.71
CA VAL A 8 -7.59 -25.30 4.27
C VAL A 8 -9.10 -25.32 4.47
N ARG A 9 -9.81 -26.25 3.82
CA ARG A 9 -11.23 -26.51 4.03
C ARG A 9 -11.41 -27.87 4.69
N SER A 10 -12.02 -27.90 5.86
CA SER A 10 -12.35 -29.14 6.58
C SER A 10 -11.15 -30.09 6.74
N GLY A 11 -9.97 -29.51 7.01
CA GLY A 11 -8.71 -30.24 7.16
C GLY A 11 -7.99 -30.59 5.86
N PHE A 12 -8.54 -30.25 4.69
CA PHE A 12 -7.94 -30.50 3.38
C PHE A 12 -7.37 -29.21 2.78
N VAL A 13 -6.14 -29.27 2.25
CA VAL A 13 -5.52 -28.15 1.52
C VAL A 13 -6.19 -28.02 0.15
N GLU A 14 -7.12 -27.07 0.04
CA GLU A 14 -7.93 -26.81 -1.16
C GLU A 14 -7.21 -25.92 -2.17
N SER A 15 -6.36 -25.00 -1.71
CA SER A 15 -5.60 -24.10 -2.59
C SER A 15 -4.28 -23.70 -1.96
N VAL A 16 -3.31 -23.35 -2.81
CA VAL A 16 -2.00 -22.86 -2.39
C VAL A 16 -1.70 -21.56 -3.13
N HIS A 17 -1.45 -20.50 -2.37
CA HIS A 17 -0.97 -19.22 -2.87
C HIS A 17 0.55 -19.19 -2.81
N HIS A 18 1.16 -19.13 -3.99
CA HIS A 18 2.59 -18.95 -4.13
C HIS A 18 2.95 -17.47 -4.13
N GLY A 19 4.19 -17.13 -3.79
CA GLY A 19 4.64 -15.74 -3.80
C GLY A 19 6.10 -15.57 -3.41
N SER A 20 6.46 -14.31 -3.18
CA SER A 20 7.77 -13.89 -2.72
C SER A 20 7.62 -12.88 -1.59
N LEU A 21 8.53 -12.90 -0.62
CA LEU A 21 8.58 -11.98 0.51
C LEU A 21 10.03 -11.66 0.86
N VAL A 22 10.30 -10.40 1.19
CA VAL A 22 11.61 -9.91 1.66
C VAL A 22 11.44 -9.11 2.94
N VAL A 23 12.40 -9.27 3.85
CA VAL A 23 12.58 -8.43 5.04
C VAL A 23 13.92 -7.70 4.89
N THR A 24 13.91 -6.39 5.05
CA THR A 24 15.12 -5.57 5.09
C THR A 24 15.40 -5.04 6.49
N THR A 25 16.67 -4.95 6.85
CA THR A 25 17.16 -4.23 8.04
C THR A 25 16.97 -2.71 7.89
N PRO A 26 17.11 -1.93 8.98
CA PRO A 26 17.03 -0.46 8.94
C PRO A 26 17.94 0.24 7.92
N ASP A 27 19.11 -0.33 7.61
CA ASP A 27 20.04 0.19 6.60
C ASP A 27 19.65 -0.21 5.15
N GLY A 28 18.59 -1.00 4.99
CA GLY A 28 18.07 -1.44 3.69
C GLY A 28 18.76 -2.67 3.10
N ALA A 29 19.59 -3.37 3.87
CA ALA A 29 20.11 -4.69 3.49
C ALA A 29 19.04 -5.78 3.66
N VAL A 30 19.13 -6.86 2.87
CA VAL A 30 18.20 -7.99 3.00
C VAL A 30 18.56 -8.78 4.25
N ARG A 31 17.64 -8.81 5.24
CA ARG A 31 17.75 -9.65 6.43
C ARG A 31 17.37 -11.10 6.12
N ALA A 32 16.27 -11.26 5.40
CA ALA A 32 15.68 -12.56 5.07
C ALA A 32 14.81 -12.43 3.81
N SER A 33 14.66 -13.52 3.07
CA SER A 33 13.79 -13.56 1.89
C SER A 33 13.33 -14.98 1.56
N ILE A 34 12.18 -15.07 0.92
CA ILE A 34 11.63 -16.31 0.38
C ILE A 34 11.05 -16.04 -1.02
N GLY A 35 11.35 -16.89 -1.99
CA GLY A 35 10.95 -16.70 -3.39
C GLY A 35 11.86 -15.73 -4.16
N ASP A 36 11.42 -15.32 -5.35
CA ASP A 36 12.12 -14.34 -6.18
C ASP A 36 11.70 -12.91 -5.79
N VAL A 37 12.62 -12.19 -5.16
CA VAL A 37 12.38 -10.83 -4.63
C VAL A 37 13.04 -9.74 -5.48
N HIS A 38 13.77 -10.13 -6.54
CA HIS A 38 14.56 -9.23 -7.38
C HIS A 38 13.92 -8.98 -8.75
N SER A 39 13.16 -9.94 -9.27
CA SER A 39 12.41 -9.70 -10.51
C SER A 39 11.46 -8.51 -10.37
N PRO A 40 11.39 -7.61 -11.36
CA PRO A 40 10.49 -6.47 -11.31
C PRO A 40 9.03 -6.88 -11.20
N VAL A 41 8.32 -6.25 -10.27
CA VAL A 41 6.86 -6.31 -10.17
C VAL A 41 6.31 -4.90 -10.23
N TYR A 42 5.04 -4.77 -10.58
CA TYR A 42 4.34 -3.52 -10.30
C TYR A 42 3.93 -3.50 -8.83
N PRO A 43 4.40 -2.52 -8.02
CA PRO A 43 3.99 -2.36 -6.63
C PRO A 43 2.53 -1.90 -6.49
N ARG A 44 1.93 -1.42 -7.60
CA ARG A 44 0.57 -0.85 -7.65
C ARG A 44 0.45 0.26 -6.60
N SER A 45 -0.68 0.34 -5.88
CA SER A 45 -0.93 1.35 -4.85
C SER A 45 0.10 1.40 -3.71
N SER A 46 0.94 0.37 -3.50
CA SER A 46 2.00 0.42 -2.49
C SER A 46 3.05 1.50 -2.77
N ASN A 47 3.14 2.02 -4.00
CA ASN A 47 4.10 3.07 -4.39
C ASN A 47 3.63 4.50 -4.02
N LYS A 48 2.36 4.71 -3.66
CA LYS A 48 1.79 6.07 -3.48
C LYS A 48 2.55 6.95 -2.47
N PRO A 49 3.08 6.44 -1.34
CA PRO A 49 3.90 7.25 -0.44
C PRO A 49 5.16 7.83 -1.10
N LEU A 50 5.76 7.13 -2.06
CA LEU A 50 6.92 7.63 -2.81
C LEU A 50 6.52 8.71 -3.83
N GLN A 51 5.32 8.59 -4.40
CA GLN A 51 4.76 9.64 -5.27
C GLN A 51 4.46 10.91 -4.46
N ALA A 52 3.89 10.76 -3.26
CA ALA A 52 3.66 11.87 -2.35
C ALA A 52 4.96 12.57 -1.94
N LEU A 53 6.05 11.83 -1.75
CA LEU A 53 7.38 12.40 -1.51
C LEU A 53 7.85 13.28 -2.68
N ALA A 54 7.67 12.82 -3.91
CA ALA A 54 8.01 13.61 -5.10
C ALA A 54 7.16 14.89 -5.19
N MET A 55 5.87 14.80 -4.87
CA MET A 55 4.95 15.93 -4.85
C MET A 55 5.37 16.98 -3.81
N LEU A 56 5.67 16.56 -2.57
CA LEU A 56 6.15 17.47 -1.52
C LEU A 56 7.48 18.12 -1.89
N ARG A 57 8.41 17.38 -2.51
CA ARG A 57 9.67 17.95 -3.04
C ARG A 57 9.44 18.94 -4.20
N SER A 58 8.32 18.82 -4.89
CA SER A 58 7.92 19.68 -6.02
C SER A 58 7.01 20.84 -5.59
N GLY A 59 6.86 21.09 -4.28
CA GLY A 59 6.12 22.25 -3.77
C GLY A 59 4.67 21.99 -3.37
N LEU A 60 4.23 20.73 -3.28
CA LEU A 60 2.91 20.43 -2.71
C LEU A 60 2.87 20.88 -1.24
N GLU A 61 1.94 21.78 -0.92
CA GLU A 61 1.64 22.20 0.46
C GLU A 61 0.24 21.72 0.85
N VAL A 62 0.18 20.79 1.82
CA VAL A 62 -1.07 20.20 2.31
C VAL A 62 -0.98 19.96 3.82
N ALA A 63 -2.13 19.84 4.49
CA ALA A 63 -2.21 19.35 5.86
C ALA A 63 -1.88 17.84 5.92
N ASP A 64 -1.61 17.32 7.12
CA ASP A 64 -1.17 15.93 7.28
C ASP A 64 -2.29 14.91 7.00
N ASP A 65 -3.54 15.26 7.28
CA ASP A 65 -4.70 14.44 6.92
C ASP A 65 -4.92 14.37 5.40
N ASP A 66 -4.74 15.47 4.69
CA ASP A 66 -4.73 15.50 3.22
C ASP A 66 -3.53 14.75 2.64
N LEU A 67 -2.36 14.82 3.28
CA LEU A 67 -1.20 14.03 2.88
C LEU A 67 -1.45 12.52 3.01
N ALA A 68 -2.16 12.09 4.05
CA ALA A 68 -2.59 10.70 4.19
C ALA A 68 -3.54 10.29 3.04
N LEU A 69 -4.45 11.18 2.64
CA LEU A 69 -5.33 10.96 1.48
C LEU A 69 -4.56 10.91 0.15
N VAL A 70 -3.51 11.73 -0.03
CA VAL A 70 -2.63 11.68 -1.21
C VAL A 70 -1.90 10.32 -1.30
N CYS A 71 -1.58 9.71 -0.17
CA CYS A 71 -0.98 8.37 -0.09
C CYS A 71 -2.02 7.23 -0.25
N ALA A 72 -3.30 7.55 -0.35
CA ALA A 72 -4.37 6.59 -0.11
C ALA A 72 -4.69 5.68 -1.30
N SER A 73 -5.22 4.50 -0.95
CA SER A 73 -6.01 3.65 -1.84
C SER A 73 -7.40 3.43 -1.22
N HIS A 74 -8.09 4.54 -0.94
CA HIS A 74 -9.28 4.58 -0.08
C HIS A 74 -10.47 3.80 -0.62
N ASN A 75 -11.44 3.56 0.26
CA ASN A 75 -12.70 2.88 -0.09
C ASN A 75 -13.70 3.79 -0.82
N GLY A 76 -13.47 5.10 -0.89
CA GLY A 76 -14.41 6.04 -1.53
C GLY A 76 -15.59 6.40 -0.64
N GLU A 77 -15.44 6.23 0.68
CA GLU A 77 -16.45 6.65 1.67
C GLU A 77 -16.66 8.18 1.64
N PRO A 78 -17.81 8.70 2.10
CA PRO A 78 -18.18 10.11 1.95
C PRO A 78 -17.07 11.11 2.32
N ASP A 79 -16.41 10.97 3.47
CA ASP A 79 -15.38 11.91 3.89
C ASP A 79 -14.10 11.82 3.02
N HIS A 80 -13.82 10.68 2.39
CA HIS A 80 -12.73 10.59 1.40
C HIS A 80 -13.06 11.44 0.17
N VAL A 81 -14.31 11.34 -0.31
CA VAL A 81 -14.81 12.06 -1.48
C VAL A 81 -14.81 13.56 -1.20
N GLU A 82 -15.38 13.98 -0.08
CA GLU A 82 -15.43 15.39 0.35
C GLU A 82 -14.01 15.99 0.42
N ARG A 83 -13.08 15.27 1.04
CA ARG A 83 -11.70 15.73 1.19
C ARG A 83 -10.94 15.80 -0.13
N ALA A 84 -11.13 14.83 -1.03
CA ALA A 84 -10.52 14.88 -2.36
C ALA A 84 -11.01 16.12 -3.16
N LEU A 85 -12.31 16.42 -3.06
CA LEU A 85 -12.90 17.61 -3.69
C LEU A 85 -12.41 18.91 -3.05
N ALA A 86 -12.33 18.98 -1.73
CA ALA A 86 -11.78 20.14 -1.02
C ALA A 86 -10.30 20.39 -1.35
N LEU A 87 -9.52 19.33 -1.57
CA LEU A 87 -8.13 19.46 -2.04
C LEU A 87 -8.04 20.05 -3.45
N LEU A 88 -8.91 19.64 -4.37
CA LEU A 88 -9.01 20.23 -5.71
C LEU A 88 -9.44 21.70 -5.65
N GLU A 89 -10.46 22.01 -4.86
CA GLU A 89 -11.00 23.36 -4.73
C GLU A 89 -9.94 24.36 -4.23
N ARG A 90 -9.13 23.97 -3.23
CA ARG A 90 -8.01 24.80 -2.74
C ARG A 90 -6.94 25.07 -3.81
N ALA A 91 -6.81 24.20 -4.81
CA ALA A 91 -5.94 24.40 -5.95
C ALA A 91 -6.63 25.15 -7.12
N GLY A 92 -7.88 25.59 -6.95
CA GLY A 92 -8.67 26.24 -7.99
C GLY A 92 -9.18 25.28 -9.08
N LEU A 93 -9.33 23.99 -8.74
CA LEU A 93 -9.71 22.92 -9.64
C LEU A 93 -11.03 22.27 -9.21
N THR A 94 -11.58 21.42 -10.06
CA THR A 94 -12.85 20.72 -9.89
C THR A 94 -12.68 19.20 -10.08
N GLU A 95 -13.74 18.43 -9.83
CA GLU A 95 -13.72 16.98 -10.08
C GLU A 95 -13.44 16.63 -11.56
N ASP A 96 -13.81 17.50 -12.49
CA ASP A 96 -13.63 17.27 -13.93
C ASP A 96 -12.14 17.28 -14.36
N ASP A 97 -11.27 17.88 -13.55
CA ASP A 97 -9.82 17.86 -13.76
C ASP A 97 -9.18 16.49 -13.41
N LEU A 98 -9.91 15.61 -12.71
CA LEU A 98 -9.42 14.27 -12.39
C LEU A 98 -9.37 13.38 -13.65
N HIS A 99 -8.21 12.80 -13.91
CA HIS A 99 -8.02 11.84 -15.01
C HIS A 99 -8.29 10.40 -14.60
N CYS A 100 -8.36 10.09 -13.30
CA CYS A 100 -8.77 8.77 -12.86
C CYS A 100 -10.23 8.50 -13.26
N PRO A 101 -10.56 7.28 -13.70
CA PRO A 101 -11.92 6.94 -14.13
C PRO A 101 -12.92 7.09 -12.98
N PRO A 102 -14.20 7.34 -13.26
CA PRO A 102 -15.24 7.23 -12.24
C PRO A 102 -15.32 5.78 -11.73
N ASP A 103 -15.51 5.61 -10.43
CA ASP A 103 -15.65 4.30 -9.79
C ASP A 103 -16.63 4.39 -8.62
N ARG A 104 -17.07 3.24 -8.10
CA ARG A 104 -18.00 3.17 -6.97
C ARG A 104 -17.26 3.00 -5.65
N PRO A 105 -17.78 3.56 -4.54
CA PRO A 105 -17.30 3.23 -3.21
C PRO A 105 -17.37 1.72 -2.94
N ARG A 106 -16.37 1.17 -2.24
CA ARG A 106 -16.29 -0.27 -1.94
C ARG A 106 -17.39 -0.75 -1.00
N HIS A 107 -17.76 0.08 -0.03
CA HIS A 107 -18.78 -0.25 0.97
C HIS A 107 -20.20 0.07 0.52
N GLU A 108 -20.34 0.89 -0.52
CA GLU A 108 -21.64 1.28 -1.07
C GLU A 108 -21.66 1.07 -2.59
N PRO A 109 -21.60 -0.19 -3.06
CA PRO A 109 -21.56 -0.50 -4.49
C PRO A 109 -22.86 -0.13 -5.23
N ALA A 110 -23.90 0.30 -4.51
CA ALA A 110 -25.13 0.83 -5.07
C ALA A 110 -25.06 2.33 -5.43
N ALA A 111 -24.05 3.06 -4.94
CA ALA A 111 -23.87 4.47 -5.27
C ALA A 111 -23.50 4.67 -6.75
N GLU A 112 -23.83 5.86 -7.28
CA GLU A 112 -23.43 6.25 -8.63
C GLU A 112 -21.91 6.46 -8.71
N PRO A 113 -21.25 5.97 -9.78
CA PRO A 113 -19.81 6.08 -9.92
C PRO A 113 -19.40 7.54 -10.16
N ARG A 114 -18.34 7.99 -9.48
CA ARG A 114 -17.76 9.33 -9.68
C ARG A 114 -16.25 9.28 -9.52
N ARG A 115 -15.54 10.27 -10.08
CA ARG A 115 -14.07 10.26 -10.10
C ARG A 115 -13.50 10.44 -8.69
N ALA A 116 -14.13 11.26 -7.86
CA ALA A 116 -13.71 11.48 -6.48
C ALA A 116 -13.89 10.24 -5.59
N ALA A 117 -14.78 9.30 -5.95
CA ALA A 117 -14.97 8.04 -5.22
C ALA A 117 -13.95 6.96 -5.62
N MET A 118 -13.26 7.14 -6.76
CA MET A 118 -12.22 6.22 -7.20
C MET A 118 -11.07 6.21 -6.21
N ASN A 119 -10.57 5.02 -5.87
CA ASN A 119 -9.61 4.81 -4.78
C ASN A 119 -8.25 5.55 -4.91
N CYS A 120 -7.96 6.16 -6.05
CA CYS A 120 -6.76 6.96 -6.30
C CYS A 120 -7.07 8.46 -6.40
N SER A 121 -8.32 8.90 -6.21
CA SER A 121 -8.70 10.30 -6.42
C SER A 121 -7.89 11.25 -5.54
N GLY A 122 -7.61 10.89 -4.28
CA GLY A 122 -6.71 11.64 -3.39
C GLY A 122 -5.30 11.85 -3.97
N LYS A 123 -4.70 10.78 -4.51
CA LYS A 123 -3.39 10.86 -5.20
C LYS A 123 -3.47 11.76 -6.44
N HIS A 124 -4.53 11.68 -7.23
CA HIS A 124 -4.72 12.54 -8.40
C HIS A 124 -4.94 14.01 -8.03
N ALA A 125 -5.71 14.28 -6.97
CA ALA A 125 -5.86 15.62 -6.42
C ALA A 125 -4.52 16.20 -5.94
N GLY A 126 -3.69 15.38 -5.27
CA GLY A 126 -2.32 15.76 -4.91
C GLY A 126 -1.42 16.05 -6.13
N MET A 127 -1.50 15.22 -7.17
CA MET A 127 -0.78 15.44 -8.43
C MET A 127 -1.15 16.77 -9.08
N LEU A 128 -2.45 17.07 -9.15
CA LEU A 128 -2.98 18.31 -9.72
C LEU A 128 -2.60 19.54 -8.88
N ALA A 129 -2.76 19.48 -7.57
CA ALA A 129 -2.34 20.55 -6.66
C ALA A 129 -0.82 20.81 -6.76
N THR A 130 -0.01 19.77 -6.95
CA THR A 130 1.43 19.90 -7.22
C THR A 130 1.69 20.63 -8.53
N CYS A 131 0.95 20.30 -9.60
CA CYS A 131 1.09 20.99 -10.89
C CYS A 131 0.78 22.47 -10.75
N VAL A 132 -0.29 22.84 -10.04
CA VAL A 132 -0.64 24.24 -9.75
C VAL A 132 0.48 24.94 -8.98
N ALA A 133 0.97 24.33 -7.89
CA ALA A 133 2.03 24.91 -7.06
C ALA A 133 3.36 25.09 -7.83
N ALA A 134 3.69 24.17 -8.72
CA ALA A 134 4.92 24.19 -9.52
C ALA A 134 4.80 24.98 -10.84
N GLY A 135 3.60 25.50 -11.17
CA GLY A 135 3.34 26.16 -12.46
C GLY A 135 3.40 25.23 -13.66
N TRP A 136 3.13 23.94 -13.47
CA TRP A 136 3.06 22.93 -14.53
C TRP A 136 1.65 22.77 -15.10
N PRO A 137 1.51 22.33 -16.36
CA PRO A 137 0.20 22.04 -16.94
C PRO A 137 -0.60 21.01 -16.13
N THR A 138 -1.90 21.25 -15.97
CA THR A 138 -2.81 20.31 -15.30
C THR A 138 -3.51 19.37 -16.29
N ALA A 139 -3.50 19.68 -17.59
CA ALA A 139 -4.29 18.97 -18.60
C ALA A 139 -3.68 17.63 -19.05
N ASP A 140 -2.40 17.37 -18.75
CA ASP A 140 -1.65 16.19 -19.19
C ASP A 140 -0.77 15.62 -18.08
N TYR A 141 -1.09 15.89 -16.80
CA TYR A 141 -0.28 15.50 -15.65
C TYR A 141 -0.04 13.99 -15.51
N THR A 142 -0.83 13.15 -16.20
CA THR A 142 -0.68 11.69 -16.25
C THR A 142 0.25 11.20 -17.37
N ASP A 143 0.69 12.08 -18.28
CA ASP A 143 1.62 11.74 -19.35
C ASP A 143 3.01 11.37 -18.75
N PRO A 144 3.64 10.24 -19.12
CA PRO A 144 4.96 9.86 -18.62
C PRO A 144 6.05 10.90 -18.86
N GLY A 145 5.91 11.71 -19.91
CA GLY A 145 6.77 12.82 -20.27
C GLY A 145 6.51 14.11 -19.48
N HIS A 146 5.42 14.21 -18.71
CA HIS A 146 5.09 15.38 -17.91
C HIS A 146 6.13 15.61 -16.78
N PRO A 147 6.50 16.86 -16.44
CA PRO A 147 7.48 17.16 -15.38
C PRO A 147 7.18 16.47 -14.04
N LEU A 148 5.90 16.42 -13.64
CA LEU A 148 5.46 15.70 -12.44
C LEU A 148 5.82 14.22 -12.47
N GLN A 149 5.55 13.53 -13.60
CA GLN A 149 5.76 12.09 -13.69
C GLN A 149 7.25 11.74 -13.75
N ARG A 150 8.07 12.61 -14.34
CA ARG A 150 9.54 12.50 -14.28
C ARG A 150 10.04 12.67 -12.85
N ALA A 151 9.59 13.71 -12.14
CA ALA A 151 9.95 13.93 -10.73
C ALA A 151 9.54 12.75 -9.83
N ILE A 152 8.38 12.15 -10.10
CA ILE A 152 7.94 10.92 -9.44
C ILE A 152 8.88 9.76 -9.77
N ALA A 153 9.21 9.52 -11.03
CA ALA A 153 10.09 8.43 -11.44
C ALA A 153 11.50 8.56 -10.82
N ASP A 154 12.05 9.78 -10.81
CA ASP A 154 13.36 10.08 -10.21
C ASP A 154 13.35 9.84 -8.70
N THR A 155 12.33 10.36 -8.00
CA THR A 155 12.18 10.17 -6.55
C THR A 155 11.98 8.70 -6.19
N VAL A 156 11.18 7.96 -6.98
CA VAL A 156 10.97 6.53 -6.77
C VAL A 156 12.29 5.79 -6.96
N SER A 157 13.02 6.03 -8.06
CA SER A 157 14.32 5.38 -8.33
C SER A 157 15.35 5.65 -7.23
N GLU A 158 15.43 6.89 -6.74
CA GLU A 158 16.26 7.25 -5.58
C GLU A 158 15.88 6.44 -4.33
N MET A 159 14.59 6.42 -3.99
CA MET A 159 14.08 5.79 -2.76
C MET A 159 14.20 4.28 -2.77
N ILE A 160 14.01 3.63 -3.93
CA ILE A 160 14.21 2.19 -4.07
C ILE A 160 15.70 1.82 -4.21
N GLY A 161 16.56 2.76 -4.64
CA GLY A 161 18.00 2.53 -4.83
C GLY A 161 18.34 1.67 -6.04
N GLU A 162 17.50 1.67 -7.07
CA GLU A 162 17.67 0.93 -8.32
C GLU A 162 16.94 1.66 -9.47
N PRO A 163 17.32 1.43 -10.74
CA PRO A 163 16.60 2.01 -11.87
C PRO A 163 15.19 1.42 -12.01
N ILE A 164 14.26 2.22 -12.52
CA ILE A 164 12.94 1.72 -12.93
C ILE A 164 13.11 0.75 -14.10
N ALA A 165 12.66 -0.49 -13.93
CA ALA A 165 12.85 -1.55 -14.92
C ALA A 165 11.86 -1.42 -16.09
N TRP A 166 10.64 -0.93 -15.82
CA TRP A 166 9.60 -0.75 -16.83
C TRP A 166 8.56 0.28 -16.38
N THR A 167 7.95 0.98 -17.33
CA THR A 167 6.83 1.90 -17.09
C THR A 167 5.61 1.46 -17.89
N GLY A 168 4.54 1.11 -17.18
CA GLY A 168 3.22 0.82 -17.74
C GLY A 168 2.20 1.93 -17.45
N VAL A 169 0.93 1.62 -17.67
CA VAL A 169 -0.20 2.49 -17.33
C VAL A 169 -1.06 1.76 -16.29
N ASP A 170 -1.37 2.44 -15.19
CA ASP A 170 -2.24 1.90 -14.14
C ASP A 170 -3.73 2.02 -14.51
N GLY A 171 -4.61 1.30 -13.84
CA GLY A 171 -6.06 1.42 -13.99
C GLY A 171 -6.62 2.80 -13.60
N CYS A 172 -5.81 3.63 -12.92
CA CYS A 172 -6.12 5.04 -12.70
C CYS A 172 -5.68 5.98 -13.83
N GLY A 173 -5.03 5.46 -14.87
CA GLY A 173 -4.50 6.22 -16.01
C GLY A 173 -3.13 6.85 -15.80
N ALA A 174 -2.57 6.83 -14.58
CA ALA A 174 -1.23 7.34 -14.29
C ALA A 174 -0.13 6.30 -14.60
N PRO A 175 1.13 6.74 -14.77
CA PRO A 175 2.27 5.83 -14.98
C PRO A 175 2.46 4.83 -13.83
N LEU A 176 2.80 3.60 -14.20
CA LEU A 176 3.01 2.49 -13.28
C LEU A 176 4.46 1.98 -13.38
N LEU A 177 5.26 2.24 -12.35
CA LEU A 177 6.69 1.96 -12.34
C LEU A 177 6.97 0.54 -11.79
N ALA A 178 7.68 -0.29 -12.54
CA ALA A 178 8.08 -1.64 -12.13
C ALA A 178 9.49 -1.65 -11.54
N TYR A 179 9.65 -2.35 -10.41
CA TYR A 179 10.91 -2.54 -9.70
C TYR A 179 10.79 -3.71 -8.71
N SER A 180 11.88 -4.07 -8.03
CA SER A 180 11.96 -5.24 -7.15
C SER A 180 11.19 -5.08 -5.84
N LEU A 181 10.83 -6.20 -5.21
CA LEU A 181 10.29 -6.19 -3.84
C LEU A 181 11.33 -5.70 -2.84
N THR A 182 12.61 -6.00 -3.06
CA THR A 182 13.71 -5.47 -2.25
C THR A 182 13.75 -3.94 -2.29
N GLY A 183 13.61 -3.35 -3.47
CA GLY A 183 13.51 -1.89 -3.64
C GLY A 183 12.31 -1.31 -2.91
N LEU A 184 11.14 -1.97 -2.99
CA LEU A 184 9.95 -1.54 -2.26
C LEU A 184 10.15 -1.56 -0.74
N ALA A 185 10.67 -2.65 -0.17
CA ALA A 185 10.94 -2.76 1.27
C ALA A 185 11.93 -1.69 1.74
N ARG A 186 13.04 -1.51 1.01
CA ARG A 186 14.04 -0.46 1.31
C ARG A 186 13.42 0.94 1.34
N ALA A 187 12.56 1.25 0.37
CA ALA A 187 11.89 2.55 0.31
C ALA A 187 10.95 2.77 1.50
N PHE A 188 10.23 1.73 1.95
CA PHE A 188 9.39 1.79 3.15
C PHE A 188 10.21 2.01 4.42
N GLY A 189 11.35 1.32 4.58
CA GLY A 189 12.26 1.55 5.70
C GLY A 189 12.77 2.99 5.75
N ARG A 190 13.15 3.56 4.60
CA ARG A 190 13.58 4.96 4.46
C ARG A 190 12.47 5.98 4.77
N LEU A 191 11.22 5.67 4.45
CA LEU A 191 10.08 6.51 4.84
C LEU A 191 9.88 6.48 6.36
N ALA A 192 9.85 5.28 6.95
CA ALA A 192 9.53 5.09 8.35
C ALA A 192 10.60 5.64 9.31
N ALA A 193 11.89 5.42 9.00
CA ALA A 193 13.03 5.83 9.82
C ALA A 193 13.72 7.11 9.33
N GLY A 194 13.24 7.70 8.22
CA GLY A 194 13.82 8.93 7.66
C GLY A 194 13.62 10.16 8.55
N THR A 195 14.02 11.32 8.04
CA THR A 195 13.85 12.63 8.68
C THR A 195 13.21 13.61 7.72
N GLY A 196 12.52 14.65 8.22
CA GLY A 196 11.88 15.65 7.36
C GLY A 196 10.73 15.06 6.56
N THR A 197 10.69 15.30 5.24
CA THR A 197 9.58 14.94 4.37
C THR A 197 9.24 13.43 4.35
N PRO A 198 10.21 12.49 4.21
CA PRO A 198 9.94 11.06 4.34
C PRO A 198 9.23 10.68 5.65
N ARG A 199 9.70 11.22 6.77
CA ARG A 199 9.12 10.95 8.10
C ARG A 199 7.71 11.52 8.23
N ARG A 200 7.51 12.74 7.73
CA ARG A 200 6.19 13.39 7.72
C ARG A 200 5.14 12.55 7.00
N ILE A 201 5.48 11.93 5.88
CA ILE A 201 4.58 11.02 5.15
C ILE A 201 4.20 9.83 6.02
N ALA A 202 5.19 9.19 6.65
CA ALA A 202 4.95 8.05 7.52
C ALA A 202 4.04 8.43 8.70
N ASP A 203 4.31 9.57 9.33
CA ASP A 203 3.55 10.05 10.48
C ASP A 203 2.11 10.47 10.10
N ALA A 204 1.92 11.12 8.96
CA ALA A 204 0.59 11.44 8.41
C ALA A 204 -0.25 10.17 8.19
N MET A 205 0.33 9.16 7.55
CA MET A 205 -0.36 7.88 7.30
C MET A 205 -0.71 7.15 8.60
N ARG A 206 0.19 7.15 9.59
CA ARG A 206 -0.02 6.55 10.91
C ARG A 206 -1.07 7.29 11.74
N ALA A 207 -1.14 8.61 11.61
CA ALA A 207 -2.12 9.44 12.31
C ALA A 207 -3.52 9.33 11.70
N HIS A 208 -3.61 9.04 10.40
CA HIS A 208 -4.87 8.96 9.67
C HIS A 208 -4.99 7.66 8.84
N PRO A 209 -4.88 6.47 9.46
CA PRO A 209 -4.87 5.20 8.75
C PRO A 209 -6.19 4.95 8.01
N TRP A 210 -7.31 5.42 8.56
CA TRP A 210 -8.62 5.38 7.89
C TRP A 210 -8.60 6.14 6.56
N LEU A 211 -7.99 7.34 6.48
CA LEU A 211 -7.91 8.08 5.21
C LEU A 211 -7.06 7.35 4.16
N VAL A 212 -6.08 6.53 4.59
CA VAL A 212 -5.19 5.79 3.69
C VAL A 212 -5.92 4.64 2.98
N ALA A 213 -6.87 3.96 3.64
CA ALA A 213 -7.50 2.77 3.08
C ALA A 213 -9.01 2.69 3.29
N GLY A 214 -9.52 3.17 4.42
CA GLY A 214 -10.93 3.19 4.80
C GLY A 214 -11.33 2.06 5.74
N THR A 215 -12.62 1.99 6.04
CA THR A 215 -13.21 1.08 7.02
C THR A 215 -12.92 -0.39 6.69
N GLY A 216 -12.50 -1.16 7.70
CA GLY A 216 -12.31 -2.61 7.62
C GLY A 216 -11.16 -3.09 6.74
N ARG A 217 -10.33 -2.17 6.21
CA ARG A 217 -9.17 -2.53 5.39
C ARG A 217 -7.99 -2.93 6.27
N GLU A 218 -7.25 -3.91 5.80
CA GLU A 218 -6.07 -4.45 6.47
C GLU A 218 -5.02 -3.37 6.80
N ASP A 219 -4.82 -2.39 5.90
CA ASP A 219 -3.96 -1.22 6.13
C ASP A 219 -4.42 -0.41 7.36
N THR A 220 -5.73 -0.17 7.47
CA THR A 220 -6.34 0.60 8.57
C THR A 220 -6.20 -0.15 9.89
N VAL A 221 -6.68 -1.40 9.92
CA VAL A 221 -6.73 -2.22 11.12
C VAL A 221 -5.32 -2.43 11.70
N LEU A 222 -4.33 -2.74 10.87
CA LEU A 222 -2.98 -3.05 11.35
C LEU A 222 -2.20 -1.79 11.75
N MET A 223 -2.33 -0.65 11.06
CA MET A 223 -1.70 0.60 11.50
C MET A 223 -2.28 1.14 12.82
N GLU A 224 -3.57 0.92 13.08
CA GLU A 224 -4.19 1.26 14.37
C GLU A 224 -3.74 0.30 15.48
N ALA A 225 -3.60 -0.98 15.16
CA ALA A 225 -3.28 -2.05 16.10
C ALA A 225 -1.80 -2.11 16.50
N VAL A 226 -0.86 -1.82 15.60
CA VAL A 226 0.58 -1.99 15.83
C VAL A 226 1.27 -0.62 15.92
N PRO A 227 1.77 -0.22 17.10
CA PRO A 227 2.42 1.08 17.29
C PRO A 227 3.58 1.32 16.32
N GLY A 228 3.56 2.46 15.62
CA GLY A 228 4.64 2.85 14.71
C GLY A 228 4.67 2.08 13.38
N LEU A 229 3.69 1.23 13.09
CA LEU A 229 3.59 0.55 11.81
C LEU A 229 3.23 1.53 10.69
N LEU A 230 4.03 1.58 9.63
CA LEU A 230 3.69 2.20 8.36
C LEU A 230 3.35 1.08 7.38
N MET A 231 2.23 1.14 6.67
CA MET A 231 1.95 0.16 5.62
C MET A 231 1.14 0.71 4.46
N LYS A 232 1.24 0.02 3.32
CA LYS A 232 0.41 0.29 2.15
C LYS A 232 0.19 -0.96 1.31
N GLY A 233 -1.07 -1.35 1.19
CA GLY A 233 -1.51 -2.38 0.28
C GLY A 233 -1.52 -1.92 -1.18
N GLY A 234 -1.12 -2.83 -2.07
CA GLY A 234 -1.19 -2.74 -3.51
C GLY A 234 -2.21 -3.72 -4.07
N ALA A 235 -2.77 -3.41 -5.25
CA ALA A 235 -3.51 -4.39 -6.02
C ALA A 235 -2.59 -5.57 -6.45
N GLU A 236 -3.16 -6.60 -7.06
CA GLU A 236 -2.41 -7.76 -7.54
C GLU A 236 -1.54 -8.40 -6.44
N GLY A 237 -2.05 -8.51 -5.20
CA GLY A 237 -1.39 -9.28 -4.15
C GLY A 237 -0.11 -8.67 -3.59
N VAL A 238 0.15 -7.38 -3.81
CA VAL A 238 1.32 -6.68 -3.25
C VAL A 238 0.99 -6.07 -1.88
N HIS A 239 1.95 -6.11 -0.96
CA HIS A 239 1.92 -5.29 0.24
C HIS A 239 3.33 -4.92 0.68
N ALA A 240 3.49 -3.75 1.30
CA ALA A 240 4.69 -3.37 2.01
C ALA A 240 4.38 -2.69 3.34
N PHE A 241 5.23 -2.92 4.34
CA PHE A 241 5.18 -2.24 5.62
C PHE A 241 6.58 -1.99 6.19
N ALA A 242 6.68 -1.05 7.14
CA ALA A 242 7.89 -0.79 7.89
C ALA A 242 7.58 -0.47 9.36
N LEU A 243 8.47 -0.94 10.23
CA LEU A 243 8.50 -0.65 11.64
C LEU A 243 9.16 0.71 11.90
N SER A 244 9.01 1.21 13.12
CA SER A 244 9.55 2.53 13.49
C SER A 244 11.08 2.63 13.43
N ASP A 245 11.79 1.50 13.56
CA ASP A 245 13.25 1.42 13.46
C ASP A 245 13.75 1.39 12.00
N GLY A 246 12.85 1.25 11.01
CA GLY A 246 13.20 1.14 9.59
C GLY A 246 13.30 -0.30 9.07
N THR A 247 13.14 -1.31 9.93
CA THR A 247 12.94 -2.70 9.48
C THR A 247 11.69 -2.75 8.61
N ALA A 248 11.79 -3.31 7.41
CA ALA A 248 10.71 -3.24 6.43
C ALA A 248 10.48 -4.56 5.72
N VAL A 249 9.27 -4.74 5.21
CA VAL A 249 8.82 -5.95 4.52
C VAL A 249 8.11 -5.56 3.25
N ALA A 250 8.34 -6.35 2.20
CA ALA A 250 7.52 -6.32 0.99
C ALA A 250 7.24 -7.75 0.51
N PHE A 251 6.04 -7.99 0.00
CA PHE A 251 5.69 -9.28 -0.58
C PHE A 251 4.75 -9.15 -1.78
N LYS A 252 4.72 -10.20 -2.60
CA LYS A 252 3.80 -10.40 -3.72
C LYS A 252 3.23 -11.80 -3.67
N ILE A 253 1.91 -11.91 -3.68
CA ILE A 253 1.22 -13.17 -3.98
C ILE A 253 1.15 -13.33 -5.49
N ALA A 254 1.69 -14.41 -6.05
CA ALA A 254 1.92 -14.60 -7.48
C ALA A 254 0.64 -14.47 -8.32
N ASP A 255 -0.45 -15.08 -7.87
CA ASP A 255 -1.76 -15.06 -8.54
C ASP A 255 -2.56 -13.76 -8.33
N GLY A 256 -2.00 -12.80 -7.59
CA GLY A 256 -2.61 -11.51 -7.30
C GLY A 256 -3.75 -11.55 -6.29
N ASN A 257 -4.04 -12.70 -5.69
CA ASN A 257 -5.23 -12.87 -4.85
C ASN A 257 -5.10 -12.14 -3.50
N ALA A 258 -6.12 -11.36 -3.18
CA ALA A 258 -6.14 -10.56 -1.96
C ALA A 258 -6.26 -11.40 -0.67
N ARG A 259 -6.92 -12.57 -0.72
CA ARG A 259 -7.24 -13.37 0.48
C ARG A 259 -6.01 -13.87 1.22
N ALA A 260 -4.89 -14.06 0.53
CA ALA A 260 -3.63 -14.51 1.13
C ALA A 260 -2.85 -13.39 1.84
N ARG A 261 -3.24 -12.12 1.69
CA ARG A 261 -2.46 -10.98 2.23
C ARG A 261 -2.55 -10.88 3.75
N GLU A 262 -3.76 -10.98 4.31
CA GLU A 262 -3.99 -10.81 5.74
C GLU A 262 -3.21 -11.83 6.59
N PRO A 263 -3.26 -13.15 6.31
CA PRO A 263 -2.46 -14.13 7.04
C PRO A 263 -0.96 -13.83 7.00
N ILE A 264 -0.43 -13.47 5.81
CA ILE A 264 1.00 -13.18 5.64
C ILE A 264 1.41 -11.93 6.40
N LEU A 265 0.61 -10.86 6.38
CA LEU A 265 0.88 -9.64 7.13
C LEU A 265 0.98 -9.94 8.63
N VAL A 266 -0.03 -10.61 9.18
CA VAL A 266 -0.10 -10.87 10.61
C VAL A 266 1.01 -11.81 11.05
N GLU A 267 1.25 -12.90 10.31
CA GLU A 267 2.30 -13.84 10.67
C GLU A 267 3.69 -13.23 10.57
N THR A 268 3.95 -12.40 9.55
CA THR A 268 5.25 -11.72 9.42
C THR A 268 5.47 -10.74 10.57
N LEU A 269 4.45 -9.98 10.99
CA LEU A 269 4.54 -9.10 12.15
C LEU A 269 4.86 -9.89 13.43
N ARG A 270 4.18 -11.02 13.66
CA ARG A 270 4.47 -11.91 14.81
C ARG A 270 5.89 -12.47 14.79
N LEU A 271 6.38 -12.90 13.63
CA LEU A 271 7.75 -13.39 13.46
C LEU A 271 8.80 -12.30 13.68
N LEU A 272 8.46 -11.03 13.44
CA LEU A 272 9.29 -9.87 13.78
C LEU A 272 9.18 -9.45 15.26
N GLY A 273 8.35 -10.13 16.05
CA GLY A 273 8.14 -9.83 17.47
C GLY A 273 7.14 -8.71 17.74
N GLU A 274 6.41 -8.25 16.72
CA GLU A 274 5.42 -7.19 16.86
C GLU A 274 4.09 -7.77 17.36
N THR A 275 3.56 -7.16 18.40
CA THR A 275 2.28 -7.54 19.00
C THR A 275 1.26 -6.40 18.85
N PRO A 276 0.02 -6.70 18.42
CA PRO A 276 -1.03 -5.68 18.41
C PRO A 276 -1.38 -5.25 19.84
N LYS A 277 -1.95 -4.05 19.97
CA LYS A 277 -2.60 -3.60 21.21
C LYS A 277 -3.68 -4.59 21.64
N ASP A 278 -3.90 -4.71 22.95
CA ASP A 278 -4.82 -5.69 23.52
C ASP A 278 -6.24 -5.57 22.93
N GLU A 279 -6.75 -4.34 22.78
CA GLU A 279 -8.06 -4.06 22.20
C GLU A 279 -8.22 -4.48 20.73
N ALA A 280 -7.12 -4.62 19.98
CA ALA A 280 -7.11 -5.00 18.57
C ALA A 280 -6.75 -6.48 18.35
N ARG A 281 -6.32 -7.20 19.40
CA ARG A 281 -5.77 -8.56 19.30
C ARG A 281 -6.74 -9.54 18.64
N GLU A 282 -8.01 -9.52 19.02
CA GLU A 282 -9.01 -10.41 18.44
C GLU A 282 -9.20 -10.16 16.93
N ALA A 283 -9.27 -8.89 16.52
CA ALA A 283 -9.42 -8.53 15.12
C ALA A 283 -8.22 -9.00 14.27
N VAL A 284 -7.00 -8.80 14.80
CA VAL A 284 -5.75 -9.25 14.16
C VAL A 284 -5.67 -10.79 14.12
N ASP A 285 -6.10 -11.48 15.17
CA ASP A 285 -6.13 -12.95 15.20
C ASP A 285 -7.11 -13.52 14.15
N ARG A 286 -8.27 -12.87 13.94
CA ARG A 286 -9.21 -13.24 12.86
C ARG A 286 -8.62 -13.04 11.46
N MET A 287 -7.89 -11.94 11.24
CA MET A 287 -7.16 -11.68 9.98
C MET A 287 -6.10 -12.76 9.72
N ALA A 288 -5.40 -13.21 10.76
CA ALA A 288 -4.34 -14.21 10.64
C ALA A 288 -4.81 -15.54 10.04
N VAL A 289 -6.08 -15.90 10.28
CA VAL A 289 -6.69 -17.15 9.81
C VAL A 289 -7.65 -16.94 8.64
N GLY A 290 -7.79 -15.70 8.14
CA GLY A 290 -8.77 -15.31 7.13
C GLY A 290 -10.20 -15.73 7.51
N ALA A 291 -10.62 -15.37 8.73
CA ALA A 291 -11.95 -15.68 9.24
C ALA A 291 -13.05 -15.21 8.25
N GLY A 292 -14.10 -16.01 8.07
CA GLY A 292 -15.18 -15.71 7.12
C GLY A 292 -14.83 -15.95 5.64
N VAL A 293 -13.59 -16.31 5.29
CA VAL A 293 -13.20 -16.58 3.89
C VAL A 293 -13.58 -18.00 3.46
N VAL A 294 -13.37 -18.99 4.33
CA VAL A 294 -13.62 -20.41 4.01
C VAL A 294 -14.88 -20.89 4.75
N THR A 295 -16.03 -20.59 4.16
CA THR A 295 -17.34 -20.89 4.77
C THR A 295 -18.10 -21.99 4.05
N GLY A 296 -19.03 -22.63 4.78
CA GLY A 296 -20.02 -23.58 4.29
C GLY A 296 -21.37 -23.27 4.92
N ALA A 297 -22.34 -22.83 4.11
CA ALA A 297 -23.65 -22.35 4.57
C ALA A 297 -23.55 -21.28 5.69
N GLY A 298 -22.63 -20.32 5.54
CA GLY A 298 -22.43 -19.20 6.47
C GLY A 298 -21.66 -19.55 7.75
N ARG A 299 -21.20 -20.78 7.91
CA ARG A 299 -20.33 -21.19 9.02
C ARG A 299 -18.89 -21.32 8.56
N ASP A 300 -17.94 -20.91 9.38
CA ASP A 300 -16.52 -21.17 9.12
C ASP A 300 -16.27 -22.68 9.12
N VAL A 301 -15.69 -23.19 8.02
CA VAL A 301 -15.35 -24.61 7.83
C VAL A 301 -13.87 -24.80 7.53
N GLY A 302 -13.08 -23.74 7.65
CA GLY A 302 -11.69 -23.73 7.24
C GLY A 302 -10.99 -22.43 7.61
N SER A 303 -9.73 -22.32 7.20
CA SER A 303 -8.88 -21.17 7.47
C SER A 303 -7.80 -21.04 6.41
N LEU A 304 -7.12 -19.90 6.43
CA LEU A 304 -5.87 -19.71 5.73
C LEU A 304 -4.71 -19.96 6.69
N ARG A 305 -3.67 -20.65 6.21
CA ARG A 305 -2.47 -21.00 6.98
C ARG A 305 -1.24 -20.50 6.26
N VAL A 306 -0.42 -19.70 6.93
CA VAL A 306 0.93 -19.39 6.45
C VAL A 306 1.79 -20.64 6.56
N THR A 307 2.50 -20.98 5.49
CA THR A 307 3.31 -22.21 5.45
C THR A 307 4.54 -22.09 6.35
N GLY A 308 5.03 -23.24 6.85
CA GLY A 308 6.25 -23.29 7.68
C GLY A 308 7.48 -22.72 6.99
N ALA A 309 7.52 -22.72 5.65
CA ALA A 309 8.61 -22.15 4.86
C ALA A 309 8.81 -20.64 5.14
N VAL A 310 7.75 -19.90 5.46
CA VAL A 310 7.88 -18.48 5.84
C VAL A 310 8.59 -18.34 7.19
N ALA A 311 8.17 -19.12 8.19
CA ALA A 311 8.81 -19.12 9.50
C ALA A 311 10.27 -19.59 9.42
N GLU A 312 10.57 -20.61 8.60
CA GLU A 312 11.94 -21.07 8.35
C GLU A 312 12.79 -19.98 7.70
N ALA A 313 12.27 -19.28 6.69
CA ALA A 313 13.01 -18.23 5.99
C ALA A 313 13.25 -16.99 6.86
N LEU A 314 12.30 -16.62 7.73
CA LEU A 314 12.38 -15.41 8.57
C LEU A 314 12.99 -15.67 9.95
N GLY A 315 12.93 -16.90 10.44
CA GLY A 315 13.43 -17.32 11.75
C GLY A 315 14.94 -17.60 11.81
N THR A 316 15.64 -17.71 10.66
CA THR A 316 17.09 -18.01 10.61
C THR A 316 18.00 -16.82 10.99
N GLY A 317 17.51 -15.88 11.81
CA GLY A 317 18.23 -14.63 12.13
C GLY A 317 18.12 -14.18 13.58
N SER A 318 17.98 -15.12 14.52
CA SER A 318 18.12 -14.91 15.97
C SER A 318 19.41 -15.50 16.50
#